data_AF-U2P3V1-F1
#
_entry.id   AF-U2P3V1-F1
#
_cell.length_a   1.000
_cell.length_b   1.000
_cell.length_c   1.000
_cell.angle_alpha   90.00
_cell.angle_beta   90.00
_cell.angle_gamma   90.00
#
_symmetry.space_group_name_H-M   'P 1'
#
loop_
_entity.id
_entity.type
_entity.pdbx_description
1 polymer ?
#
loop_
_entity_poly.entity_id
_entity_poly.type
_entity_poly.pdbx_seq_one_letter_code
_entity_poly.pdbx_strand_id
1 'polypeptide(L)'
;LPFNETTTRENFGLKRPLVTTDPVAALVNATTMTINGLSSGYEGEGVKTVLPKQATAKLDCRLVPNQEPKKLAQLIQAQLVRNGFEDVEVVYLLGEKPFRSKLTDPFVQLAVKTAAKVYGDRVKLVPNAAGTGPQVFFGETLQAPIVAFGTTWAGSGPHAPNENIRIADYQQDAWYTAEVLRDFGVE
;
A
#
# COMPACT_ATOMS: atom_id res chain seq x y z
N LEU A 1 5.49 -17.25 6.06
CA LEU A 1 4.36 -17.08 7.00
C LEU A 1 3.02 -17.06 6.26
N PRO A 2 2.11 -17.98 6.58
CA PRO A 2 0.70 -17.89 6.16
C PRO A 2 0.07 -16.64 6.80
N PHE A 3 -1.01 -16.15 6.19
CA PHE A 3 -1.80 -15.10 6.81
C PHE A 3 -2.40 -15.60 8.13
N ASN A 4 -2.28 -14.79 9.18
CA ASN A 4 -2.89 -15.07 10.47
C ASN A 4 -3.97 -14.01 10.72
N GLU A 5 -5.23 -14.41 10.60
CA GLU A 5 -6.35 -13.50 10.77
C GLU A 5 -6.41 -12.95 12.20
N THR A 6 -6.25 -13.80 13.21
CA THR A 6 -6.29 -13.41 14.63
C THR A 6 -5.27 -12.32 14.94
N THR A 7 -4.00 -12.55 14.60
CA THR A 7 -2.93 -11.56 14.82
C THR A 7 -3.16 -10.29 14.01
N THR A 8 -3.67 -10.39 12.77
CA THR A 8 -4.00 -9.21 11.95
C THR A 8 -5.11 -8.40 12.60
N ARG A 9 -6.17 -9.06 13.07
CA ARG A 9 -7.29 -8.41 13.76
C ARG A 9 -6.85 -7.73 15.04
N GLU A 10 -5.97 -8.36 15.82
CA GLU A 10 -5.40 -7.78 17.04
C GLU A 10 -4.53 -6.55 16.72
N ASN A 11 -3.58 -6.68 15.79
CA ASN A 11 -2.66 -5.59 15.43
C ASN A 11 -3.37 -4.34 14.90
N PHE A 12 -4.43 -4.52 14.11
CA PHE A 12 -5.18 -3.41 13.51
C PHE A 12 -6.49 -3.08 14.26
N GLY A 13 -6.78 -3.74 15.38
CA GLY A 13 -8.02 -3.53 16.14
C GLY A 13 -9.29 -3.79 15.33
N LEU A 14 -9.28 -4.76 14.40
CA LEU A 14 -10.39 -5.01 13.49
C LEU A 14 -11.58 -5.64 14.22
N LYS A 15 -12.72 -4.96 14.18
CA LYS A 15 -13.97 -5.42 14.81
C LYS A 15 -14.91 -6.14 13.84
N ARG A 16 -14.80 -5.86 12.54
CA ARG A 16 -15.67 -6.41 11.49
C ARG A 16 -15.02 -7.60 10.76
N PRO A 17 -15.79 -8.49 10.13
CA PRO A 17 -15.25 -9.53 9.26
C PRO A 17 -14.43 -8.94 8.11
N LEU A 18 -13.50 -9.74 7.57
CA LEU A 18 -12.82 -9.38 6.33
C LEU A 18 -13.81 -9.37 5.15
N VAL A 19 -13.58 -8.48 4.20
CA VAL A 19 -14.40 -8.36 2.98
C VAL A 19 -14.04 -9.39 1.90
N THR A 20 -13.10 -10.29 2.19
CA THR A 20 -12.56 -11.30 1.28
C THR A 20 -12.24 -12.56 2.07
N THR A 21 -12.33 -13.71 1.40
CA THR A 21 -11.87 -15.01 1.92
C THR A 21 -10.39 -15.28 1.63
N ASP A 22 -9.76 -14.49 0.75
CA ASP A 22 -8.32 -14.53 0.46
C ASP A 22 -7.67 -13.15 0.67
N PRO A 23 -7.33 -12.80 1.93
CA PRO A 23 -6.75 -11.51 2.25
C PRO A 23 -5.34 -11.31 1.72
N VAL A 24 -4.56 -12.38 1.51
CA VAL A 24 -3.20 -12.27 0.96
C VAL A 24 -3.27 -11.86 -0.50
N ALA A 25 -4.10 -12.55 -1.29
CA ALA A 25 -4.27 -12.20 -2.69
C ALA A 25 -4.91 -10.81 -2.83
N ALA A 26 -5.90 -10.48 -2.00
CA ALA A 26 -6.57 -9.18 -2.04
C ALA A 26 -5.62 -8.02 -1.70
N LEU A 27 -4.75 -8.16 -0.69
CA LEU A 27 -3.81 -7.12 -0.30
C LEU A 27 -2.86 -6.73 -1.44
N VAL A 28 -2.53 -7.70 -2.31
CA VAL A 28 -1.59 -7.50 -3.42
C VAL A 28 -2.32 -7.13 -4.71
N ASN A 29 -3.50 -7.71 -4.97
CA ASN A 29 -4.16 -7.69 -6.28
C ASN A 29 -5.55 -7.05 -6.31
N ALA A 30 -6.14 -6.66 -5.18
CA ALA A 30 -7.43 -5.98 -5.18
C ALA A 30 -7.26 -4.46 -5.14
N THR A 31 -8.13 -3.78 -5.89
CA THR A 31 -8.32 -2.33 -5.75
C THR A 31 -9.11 -2.05 -4.47
N THR A 32 -8.75 -0.98 -3.77
CA THR A 32 -9.52 -0.51 -2.60
C THR A 32 -10.26 0.77 -2.92
N MET A 33 -11.23 1.10 -2.06
CA MET A 33 -11.82 2.43 -1.95
C MET A 33 -12.00 2.72 -0.47
N THR A 34 -11.23 3.67 0.06
CA THR A 34 -11.19 3.99 1.48
C THR A 34 -11.75 5.39 1.70
N ILE A 35 -12.64 5.54 2.69
CA ILE A 35 -13.05 6.87 3.18
C ILE A 35 -12.04 7.32 4.24
N ASN A 36 -11.23 8.32 3.89
CA ASN A 36 -10.22 8.91 4.75
C ASN A 36 -10.79 10.00 5.66
N GLY A 37 -11.90 10.60 5.25
CA GLY A 37 -12.63 11.58 6.03
C GLY A 37 -14.00 11.84 5.42
N LEU A 38 -14.98 12.13 6.26
CA LEU A 38 -16.34 12.50 5.88
C LEU A 38 -16.78 13.62 6.83
N SER A 39 -17.14 14.76 6.26
CA SER A 39 -17.49 15.97 7.02
C SER A 39 -18.78 16.58 6.53
N SER A 40 -19.63 17.01 7.46
CA SER A 40 -20.88 17.73 7.19
C SER A 40 -21.46 18.33 8.46
N GLY A 41 -22.14 19.48 8.34
CA GLY A 41 -22.95 20.02 9.43
C GLY A 41 -22.15 20.59 10.60
N TYR A 42 -22.56 20.25 11.83
CA TYR A 42 -21.97 20.73 13.07
C TYR A 42 -21.08 19.64 13.69
N GLU A 43 -19.77 19.91 13.81
CA GLU A 43 -18.76 18.96 14.30
C GLU A 43 -18.19 19.35 15.68
N GLY A 44 -18.76 20.37 16.33
CA GLY A 44 -18.36 20.83 17.66
C GLY A 44 -19.06 20.08 18.81
N GLU A 45 -18.72 20.44 20.04
CA GLU A 45 -19.36 19.87 21.24
C GLU A 45 -20.84 20.28 21.38
N GLY A 46 -21.65 19.42 21.96
CA GLY A 46 -23.08 19.69 22.18
C GLY A 46 -23.94 19.39 20.96
N VAL A 47 -25.07 20.09 20.83
CA VAL A 47 -26.08 19.81 19.80
C VAL A 47 -26.43 21.05 18.98
N LYS A 48 -26.68 20.86 17.69
CA LYS A 48 -27.20 21.91 16.80
C LYS A 48 -28.23 21.30 15.85
N THR A 49 -29.45 21.80 15.90
CA THR A 49 -30.55 21.35 15.03
C THR A 49 -30.46 22.07 13.68
N VAL A 50 -29.65 21.54 12.77
CA VAL A 50 -29.43 22.10 11.42
C VAL A 50 -29.65 21.05 10.35
N LEU A 51 -30.05 21.53 9.17
CA LEU A 51 -30.01 20.77 7.92
C LEU A 51 -28.76 21.22 7.15
N PRO A 52 -27.67 20.44 7.15
CA PRO A 52 -26.44 20.81 6.46
C PRO A 52 -26.69 20.96 4.96
N LYS A 53 -26.24 22.07 4.37
CA LYS A 53 -26.36 22.30 2.93
C LYS A 53 -25.36 21.48 2.10
N GLN A 54 -24.26 21.03 2.72
CA GLN A 54 -23.14 20.39 2.04
C GLN A 54 -22.54 19.26 2.89
N ALA A 55 -21.99 18.26 2.21
CA ALA A 55 -21.17 17.22 2.77
C ALA A 55 -19.96 17.00 1.86
N THR A 56 -18.84 16.57 2.42
CA THR A 56 -17.63 16.26 1.64
C THR A 56 -16.98 15.00 2.19
N ALA A 57 -16.53 14.12 1.29
CA ALA A 57 -15.73 12.97 1.64
C ALA A 57 -14.36 13.06 0.95
N LYS A 58 -13.31 12.65 1.66
CA LYS A 58 -11.99 12.41 1.07
C LYS A 58 -11.80 10.91 0.91
N LEU A 59 -11.48 10.48 -0.30
CA LEU A 59 -11.31 9.08 -0.66
C LEU A 59 -9.89 8.85 -1.20
N ASP A 60 -9.36 7.65 -0.98
CA ASP A 60 -8.26 7.12 -1.79
C ASP A 60 -8.63 5.73 -2.33
N CYS A 61 -7.98 5.35 -3.41
CA CYS A 61 -8.11 4.03 -4.00
C CYS A 61 -6.73 3.48 -4.27
N ARG A 62 -6.42 2.29 -3.74
CA ARG A 62 -5.20 1.58 -4.08
C ARG A 62 -5.39 0.90 -5.42
N LEU A 63 -4.48 1.18 -6.37
CA LEU A 63 -4.53 0.66 -7.72
C LEU A 63 -3.62 -0.56 -7.88
N VAL A 64 -3.97 -1.40 -8.85
CA VAL A 64 -3.19 -2.58 -9.25
C VAL A 64 -2.85 -2.51 -10.73
N PRO A 65 -1.84 -3.25 -11.23
CA PRO A 65 -1.35 -3.11 -12.59
C PRO A 65 -2.44 -3.04 -13.66
N ASN A 66 -2.22 -2.22 -14.69
CA ASN A 66 -3.15 -1.90 -15.77
C ASN A 66 -4.34 -1.01 -15.38
N GLN A 67 -4.28 -0.32 -14.25
CA GLN A 67 -5.26 0.70 -13.85
C GLN A 67 -4.72 2.12 -14.00
N GLU A 68 -5.56 3.00 -14.52
CA GLU A 68 -5.24 4.41 -14.75
C GLU A 68 -5.96 5.29 -13.71
N PRO A 69 -5.25 6.08 -12.87
CA PRO A 69 -5.86 6.83 -11.78
C PRO A 69 -6.98 7.79 -12.22
N LYS A 70 -6.74 8.57 -13.29
CA LYS A 70 -7.75 9.49 -13.83
C LYS A 70 -8.98 8.76 -14.35
N LYS A 71 -8.80 7.57 -14.93
CA LYS A 71 -9.91 6.75 -15.42
C LYS A 71 -10.76 6.24 -14.25
N LEU A 72 -10.15 5.89 -13.12
CA LEU A 72 -10.89 5.47 -11.94
C LEU A 72 -11.82 6.57 -11.43
N ALA A 73 -11.35 7.82 -11.32
CA ALA A 73 -12.19 8.95 -10.89
C ALA A 73 -13.41 9.14 -11.82
N GLN A 74 -13.20 9.02 -13.14
CA GLN A 74 -14.29 9.06 -14.12
C GLN A 74 -15.30 7.92 -13.94
N LEU A 75 -14.82 6.70 -13.63
CA LEU A 75 -15.68 5.55 -13.39
C LEU A 75 -16.50 5.72 -12.11
N ILE A 76 -15.92 6.30 -11.05
CA ILE A 76 -16.62 6.63 -9.81
C ILE A 76 -17.74 7.65 -10.09
N GLN A 77 -17.43 8.75 -10.77
CA GLN A 77 -18.45 9.74 -11.14
C GLN A 77 -19.57 9.11 -11.97
N ALA A 78 -19.21 8.29 -12.97
CA ALA A 78 -20.19 7.63 -13.82
C ALA A 78 -21.07 6.64 -13.04
N GLN A 79 -20.52 5.96 -12.03
CA GLN A 79 -21.30 5.06 -11.17
C GLN A 79 -22.25 5.82 -10.24
N LEU A 80 -21.83 6.97 -9.70
CA LEU A 80 -22.70 7.83 -8.91
C LEU A 80 -23.90 8.33 -9.72
N VAL A 81 -23.65 8.83 -10.94
CA VAL A 81 -24.72 9.25 -11.86
C VAL A 81 -25.68 8.10 -12.17
N ARG A 82 -25.16 6.90 -12.50
CA ARG A 82 -26.00 5.70 -12.73
C ARG A 82 -26.89 5.35 -11.54
N ASN A 83 -26.45 5.65 -10.33
CA ASN A 83 -27.18 5.37 -9.10
C ASN A 83 -28.12 6.52 -8.68
N GLY A 84 -28.23 7.60 -9.49
CA GLY A 84 -29.08 8.76 -9.19
C GLY A 84 -28.44 9.83 -8.30
N PHE A 85 -27.12 9.80 -8.12
CA PHE A 85 -26.35 10.78 -7.33
C PHE A 85 -25.61 11.76 -8.25
N GLU A 86 -26.32 12.33 -9.21
CA GLU A 86 -25.77 13.29 -10.17
C GLU A 86 -25.36 14.65 -9.56
N ASP A 87 -25.87 14.93 -8.36
CA ASP A 87 -25.52 16.08 -7.52
C ASP A 87 -24.18 15.90 -6.76
N VAL A 88 -23.62 14.69 -6.74
CA VAL A 88 -22.32 14.41 -6.11
C VAL A 88 -21.18 14.60 -7.11
N GLU A 89 -20.32 15.58 -6.82
CA GLU A 89 -19.12 15.88 -7.61
C GLU A 89 -17.90 15.07 -7.14
N VAL A 90 -17.21 14.42 -8.09
CA VAL A 90 -15.93 13.74 -7.86
C VAL A 90 -14.78 14.61 -8.40
N VAL A 91 -13.99 15.16 -7.48
CA VAL A 91 -12.79 15.96 -7.81
C VAL A 91 -11.54 15.09 -7.75
N TYR A 92 -10.86 14.92 -8.89
CA TYR A 92 -9.57 14.23 -8.95
C TYR A 92 -8.45 15.15 -8.45
N LEU A 93 -7.77 14.76 -7.36
CA LEU A 93 -6.68 15.53 -6.77
C LEU A 93 -5.30 15.07 -7.23
N LEU A 94 -5.03 13.78 -7.07
CA LEU A 94 -3.73 13.14 -7.29
C LEU A 94 -3.95 11.67 -7.60
N GLY A 95 -3.01 11.06 -8.32
CA GLY A 95 -2.97 9.63 -8.51
C GLY A 95 -1.63 9.19 -9.08
N GLU A 96 -1.15 8.05 -8.60
CA GLU A 96 0.10 7.42 -9.00
C GLU A 96 -0.21 6.10 -9.71
N LYS A 97 0.51 5.81 -10.81
CA LYS A 97 0.33 4.53 -11.50
C LYS A 97 0.94 3.38 -10.69
N PRO A 98 0.30 2.21 -10.67
CA PRO A 98 0.86 1.02 -10.02
C PRO A 98 2.08 0.50 -10.78
N PHE A 99 3.04 -0.06 -10.04
CA PHE A 99 4.26 -0.61 -10.62
C PHE A 99 4.59 -1.98 -10.00
N ARG A 100 5.14 -2.88 -10.82
CA ARG A 100 5.74 -4.14 -10.39
C ARG A 100 6.95 -4.44 -11.26
N SER A 101 8.06 -4.82 -10.65
CA SER A 101 9.16 -5.44 -11.39
C SER A 101 8.84 -6.89 -11.76
N LYS A 102 9.48 -7.38 -12.82
CA LYS A 102 9.41 -8.80 -13.18
C LYS A 102 10.07 -9.60 -12.07
N LEU A 103 9.33 -10.48 -11.42
CA LEU A 103 9.86 -11.26 -10.30
C LEU A 103 10.99 -12.20 -10.73
N THR A 104 10.99 -12.62 -12.00
CA THR A 104 12.01 -13.49 -12.61
C THR A 104 13.24 -12.73 -13.09
N ASP A 105 13.31 -11.42 -12.90
CA ASP A 105 14.47 -10.63 -13.31
C ASP A 105 15.73 -11.07 -12.55
N PRO A 106 16.90 -11.20 -13.22
CA PRO A 106 18.13 -11.64 -12.58
C PRO A 106 18.50 -10.86 -11.32
N PHE A 107 18.33 -9.53 -11.32
CA PHE A 107 18.65 -8.71 -10.16
C PHE A 107 17.68 -8.97 -9.00
N VAL A 108 16.40 -9.20 -9.30
CA VAL A 108 15.39 -9.57 -8.29
C VAL A 108 15.75 -10.93 -7.67
N GLN A 109 16.14 -11.90 -8.48
CA GLN A 109 16.56 -13.22 -8.01
C GLN A 109 17.86 -13.16 -7.20
N LEU A 110 18.82 -12.32 -7.60
CA LEU A 110 20.03 -12.04 -6.84
C LEU A 110 19.68 -11.50 -5.45
N ALA A 111 18.85 -10.46 -5.37
CA ALA A 111 18.41 -9.88 -4.11
C ALA A 111 17.74 -10.93 -3.19
N VAL A 112 16.84 -11.77 -3.72
CA VAL A 112 16.20 -12.85 -2.95
C VAL A 112 17.20 -13.88 -2.44
N LYS A 113 18.15 -14.30 -3.29
CA LYS A 113 19.20 -15.25 -2.90
C LYS A 113 20.10 -14.67 -1.81
N THR A 114 20.49 -13.42 -1.94
CA THR A 114 21.30 -12.70 -0.95
C THR A 114 20.54 -12.53 0.36
N ALA A 115 19.25 -12.21 0.29
CA ALA A 115 18.39 -12.10 1.46
C ALA A 115 18.31 -13.45 2.21
N ALA A 116 18.23 -14.57 1.49
CA ALA A 116 18.19 -15.89 2.12
C ALA A 116 19.47 -16.23 2.90
N LYS A 117 20.64 -15.75 2.44
CA LYS A 117 21.91 -15.87 3.18
C LYS A 117 21.86 -15.12 4.51
N VAL A 118 21.26 -13.94 4.53
CA VAL A 118 21.26 -13.03 5.70
C VAL A 118 20.12 -13.34 6.66
N TYR A 119 18.92 -13.60 6.17
CA TYR A 119 17.70 -13.74 6.97
C TYR A 119 17.23 -15.19 7.17
N GLY A 120 17.80 -16.13 6.41
CA GLY A 120 17.41 -17.55 6.39
C GLY A 120 16.08 -17.81 5.68
N ASP A 121 15.37 -18.86 6.08
CA ASP A 121 14.12 -19.33 5.45
C ASP A 121 12.89 -18.41 5.68
N ARG A 122 13.12 -17.22 6.25
CA ARG A 122 12.07 -16.24 6.57
C ARG A 122 11.80 -15.27 5.42
N VAL A 123 12.63 -15.29 4.38
CA VAL A 123 12.49 -14.38 3.23
C VAL A 123 11.23 -14.69 2.44
N LYS A 124 10.52 -13.64 2.07
CA LYS A 124 9.40 -13.71 1.14
C LYS A 124 9.51 -12.65 0.07
N LEU A 125 9.45 -13.08 -1.19
CA LEU A 125 9.25 -12.18 -2.31
C LEU A 125 7.76 -11.85 -2.43
N VAL A 126 7.42 -10.58 -2.32
CA VAL A 126 6.05 -10.08 -2.52
C VAL A 126 6.03 -9.19 -3.76
N PRO A 127 5.03 -9.31 -4.65
CA PRO A 127 5.04 -8.57 -5.93
C PRO A 127 5.04 -7.04 -5.80
N ASN A 128 4.41 -6.52 -4.75
CA ASN A 128 4.38 -5.10 -4.41
C ASN A 128 4.01 -4.92 -2.93
N ALA A 129 4.38 -3.77 -2.37
CA ALA A 129 3.85 -3.32 -1.09
C ALA A 129 2.40 -2.83 -1.25
N ALA A 130 1.66 -2.75 -0.14
CA ALA A 130 0.32 -2.15 -0.11
C ALA A 130 0.36 -0.61 -0.17
N GLY A 131 1.52 -0.01 0.12
CA GLY A 131 1.76 1.43 0.03
C GLY A 131 1.96 1.92 -1.41
N THR A 132 2.14 3.23 -1.56
CA THR A 132 2.37 3.89 -2.85
C THR A 132 3.74 4.54 -2.84
N GLY A 133 4.42 4.54 -3.98
CA GLY A 133 5.68 5.25 -4.20
C GLY A 133 5.92 5.53 -5.68
N PRO A 134 6.89 6.39 -6.03
CA PRO A 134 7.12 6.88 -7.39
C PRO A 134 7.85 5.87 -8.31
N GLN A 135 7.74 4.57 -8.03
CA GLN A 135 8.54 3.54 -8.69
C GLN A 135 8.31 3.48 -10.20
N VAL A 136 7.10 3.77 -10.66
CA VAL A 136 6.76 3.76 -12.10
C VAL A 136 7.64 4.70 -12.91
N PHE A 137 7.95 5.90 -12.39
CA PHE A 137 8.76 6.88 -13.09
C PHE A 137 10.18 6.36 -13.31
N PHE A 138 10.78 5.74 -12.29
CA PHE A 138 12.12 5.16 -12.39
C PHE A 138 12.12 3.91 -13.26
N GLY A 139 11.14 3.01 -13.09
CA GLY A 139 11.08 1.75 -13.82
C GLY A 139 10.85 1.94 -15.31
N GLU A 140 9.98 2.88 -15.71
CA GLU A 140 9.74 3.18 -17.13
C GLU A 140 10.90 3.98 -17.75
N THR A 141 11.53 4.89 -16.99
CA THR A 141 12.62 5.73 -17.50
C THR A 141 13.95 4.99 -17.60
N LEU A 142 14.35 4.29 -16.53
CA LEU A 142 15.64 3.61 -16.45
C LEU A 142 15.59 2.20 -17.03
N GLN A 143 14.38 1.65 -17.25
CA GLN A 143 14.16 0.27 -17.70
C GLN A 143 14.87 -0.78 -16.82
N ALA A 144 15.05 -0.45 -15.53
CA ALA A 144 15.74 -1.27 -14.55
C ALA A 144 14.75 -1.89 -13.54
N PRO A 145 15.02 -3.11 -13.04
CA PRO A 145 14.25 -3.71 -11.95
C PRO A 145 14.40 -2.88 -10.66
N ILE A 146 13.33 -2.83 -9.86
CA ILE A 146 13.32 -2.14 -8.57
C ILE A 146 12.92 -3.15 -7.50
N VAL A 147 13.82 -3.35 -6.53
CA VAL A 147 13.57 -4.18 -5.34
C VAL A 147 13.57 -3.27 -4.12
N ALA A 148 12.52 -3.36 -3.31
CA ALA A 148 12.42 -2.63 -2.05
C ALA A 148 12.66 -3.58 -0.86
N PHE A 149 13.50 -3.14 0.07
CA PHE A 149 13.80 -3.80 1.34
C PHE A 149 14.16 -2.75 2.39
N GLY A 150 14.19 -3.13 3.66
CA GLY A 150 14.52 -2.20 4.75
C GLY A 150 14.27 -2.80 6.13
N THR A 151 14.23 -1.91 7.13
CA THR A 151 14.28 -2.24 8.57
C THR A 151 12.91 -2.31 9.26
N THR A 152 11.81 -2.16 8.51
CA THR A 152 10.48 -2.14 9.10
C THR A 152 10.02 -3.52 9.53
N TRP A 153 9.29 -3.58 10.63
CA TRP A 153 8.65 -4.79 11.12
C TRP A 153 7.14 -4.54 11.36
N ALA A 154 6.39 -5.59 11.66
CA ALA A 154 4.93 -5.51 11.78
C ALA A 154 4.41 -4.48 12.80
N GLY A 155 5.23 -4.10 13.79
CA GLY A 155 4.93 -3.09 14.81
C GLY A 155 5.68 -1.77 14.65
N SER A 156 6.28 -1.51 13.47
CA SER A 156 6.98 -0.25 13.22
C SER A 156 6.06 0.96 13.22
N GLY A 157 4.78 0.80 12.85
CA GLY A 157 3.80 1.88 12.88
C GLY A 157 4.17 3.11 12.04
N PRO A 158 4.59 2.97 10.77
CA PRO A 158 4.92 4.14 9.96
C PRO A 158 3.72 5.09 9.86
N HIS A 159 3.97 6.39 10.02
CA HIS A 159 2.94 7.45 10.08
C HIS A 159 2.03 7.40 11.32
N ALA A 160 2.41 6.67 12.37
CA ALA A 160 1.68 6.63 13.63
C ALA A 160 2.55 7.11 14.81
N PRO A 161 1.96 7.51 15.95
CA PRO A 161 2.72 7.78 17.17
C PRO A 161 3.59 6.58 17.57
N ASN A 162 4.76 6.86 18.13
CA ASN A 162 5.73 5.84 18.57
C ASN A 162 6.24 4.93 17.42
N GLU A 163 6.38 5.48 16.22
CA GLU A 163 7.07 4.83 15.10
C GLU A 163 8.47 4.35 15.53
N ASN A 164 8.83 3.10 15.21
CA ASN A 164 10.06 2.49 15.69
C ASN A 164 10.65 1.43 14.74
N ILE A 165 11.94 1.16 14.94
CA ILE A 165 12.68 0.04 14.34
C ILE A 165 13.41 -0.73 15.44
N ARG A 166 13.75 -2.00 15.20
CA ARG A 166 14.58 -2.79 16.11
C ARG A 166 16.05 -2.62 15.74
N ILE A 167 16.92 -2.52 16.74
CA ILE A 167 18.37 -2.40 16.51
C ILE A 167 18.90 -3.61 15.71
N ALA A 168 18.42 -4.81 16.03
CA ALA A 168 18.79 -6.02 15.31
C ALA A 168 18.37 -5.97 13.82
N ASP A 169 17.17 -5.47 13.53
CA ASP A 169 16.67 -5.34 12.15
C ASP A 169 17.50 -4.30 11.37
N TYR A 170 17.89 -3.21 12.01
CA TYR A 170 18.81 -2.21 11.43
C TYR A 170 20.18 -2.80 11.09
N GLN A 171 20.80 -3.53 12.02
CA GLN A 171 22.10 -4.16 11.80
C GLN A 171 22.04 -5.22 10.69
N GLN A 172 20.97 -6.01 10.66
CA GLN A 172 20.79 -7.06 9.67
C GLN A 172 20.50 -6.50 8.27
N ASP A 173 19.74 -5.42 8.16
CA ASP A 173 19.49 -4.72 6.90
C ASP A 173 20.74 -4.03 6.35
N ALA A 174 21.56 -3.43 7.22
CA ALA A 174 22.86 -2.89 6.83
C ALA A 174 23.78 -3.97 6.26
N TRP A 175 23.81 -5.15 6.90
CA TRP A 175 24.53 -6.31 6.37
C TRP A 175 23.95 -6.75 5.01
N TYR A 176 22.63 -6.93 4.92
CA TYR A 176 21.99 -7.32 3.65
C TYR A 176 22.28 -6.35 2.51
N THR A 177 22.22 -5.05 2.76
CA THR A 177 22.57 -4.01 1.78
C THR A 177 23.99 -4.18 1.27
N ALA A 178 24.95 -4.40 2.17
CA ALA A 178 26.35 -4.62 1.80
C ALA A 178 26.54 -5.91 0.98
N GLU A 179 25.82 -6.98 1.31
CA GLU A 179 25.88 -8.23 0.54
C GLU A 179 25.26 -8.08 -0.86
N VAL A 180 24.16 -7.34 -1.00
CA VAL A 180 23.54 -7.11 -2.32
C VAL A 180 24.49 -6.35 -3.23
N LEU A 181 25.14 -5.29 -2.71
CA LEU A 181 26.12 -4.53 -3.47
C LEU A 181 27.34 -5.38 -3.85
N ARG A 182 27.81 -6.26 -2.95
CA ARG A 182 28.91 -7.17 -3.25
C ARG A 182 28.53 -8.21 -4.29
N ASP A 183 27.42 -8.91 -4.11
CA ASP A 183 26.96 -9.96 -5.01
C ASP A 183 26.68 -9.38 -6.41
N PHE A 184 26.11 -8.17 -6.50
CA PHE A 184 25.87 -7.49 -7.78
C PHE A 184 27.16 -7.00 -8.45
N GLY A 185 28.15 -6.54 -7.69
CA GLY A 185 29.42 -6.05 -8.25
C GLY A 185 30.38 -7.14 -8.75
N VAL A 186 30.07 -8.41 -8.52
CA VAL A 186 30.86 -9.58 -8.95
C VAL A 186 30.26 -10.24 -10.21
N GLU A 187 29.04 -9.86 -10.61
CA GLU A 187 28.39 -10.24 -11.86
C GLU A 187 28.91 -9.39 -13.05
#